data_AF-A0A3M1LJ97-F1
#
_entry.id   AF-A0A3M1LJ97-F1
#
_cell.length_a   1.000
_cell.length_b   1.000
_cell.length_c   1.000
_cell.angle_alpha   90.00
_cell.angle_beta   90.00
_cell.angle_gamma   90.00
#
_symmetry.space_group_name_H-M   'P 1'
#
loop_
_entity.id
_entity.type
_entity.pdbx_description
1 polymer ?
#
loop_
_entity_poly.entity_id
_entity_poly.type
_entity_poly.pdbx_seq_one_letter_code
_entity_poly.pdbx_strand_id
1 'polypeptide(L)' 'LAWLLHQPGVTAPIVGATKIAHLEQAVAALEIQLSPEECAYLEEPYQPHPVLGHE' A
#
# COMPACT_ATOMS: atom_id res chain seq x y z
N LEU A 1 2.88 -3.46 1.31
CA LEU A 1 1.85 -2.84 2.19
C LEU A 1 2.35 -1.54 2.83
N ALA A 2 3.56 -1.49 3.40
CA ALA A 2 4.12 -0.28 4.02
C ALA A 2 3.99 1.01 3.17
N TRP A 3 4.37 0.96 1.89
CA TRP A 3 4.20 2.11 0.97
C TRP A 3 2.75 2.57 0.82
N LEU A 4 1.80 1.63 0.73
CA LEU A 4 0.37 1.94 0.58
C LEU A 4 -0.17 2.70 1.80
N LEU A 5 0.35 2.40 3.00
CA LEU A 5 -0.04 3.09 4.24
C LEU A 5 0.44 4.55 4.31
N HIS A 6 1.43 4.91 3.49
CA HIS A 6 1.93 6.28 3.40
C HIS A 6 1.23 7.11 2.30
N GLN A 7 0.31 6.50 1.53
CA GLN A 7 -0.35 7.17 0.40
C GLN A 7 -1.45 8.13 0.85
N PRO A 8 -1.59 9.31 0.21
CA PRO A 8 -2.66 10.23 0.52
C PRO A 8 -4.02 9.59 0.25
N GLY A 9 -4.96 9.78 1.18
CA GLY A 9 -6.32 9.22 1.09
C GLY A 9 -6.46 7.77 1.56
N VAL A 10 -5.37 7.08 1.92
CA VAL A 10 -5.41 5.74 2.51
C VAL A 10 -5.41 5.84 4.03
N THR A 11 -6.51 5.49 4.69
CA THR A 11 -6.61 5.42 6.16
C THR A 11 -6.38 4.00 6.69
N ALA A 12 -7.01 3.01 6.06
CA ALA A 12 -6.88 1.61 6.42
C ALA A 12 -7.07 0.73 5.18
N PRO A 13 -6.03 0.00 4.71
CA PRO A 13 -6.16 -0.90 3.57
C PRO A 13 -6.95 -2.17 3.96
N ILE A 14 -7.82 -2.62 3.07
CA ILE A 14 -8.55 -3.89 3.23
C ILE A 14 -7.70 -5.01 2.64
N VAL A 15 -7.27 -5.95 3.47
CA VAL A 15 -6.41 -7.07 3.07
C VAL A 15 -7.15 -8.40 3.09
N GLY A 16 -7.11 -9.12 1.96
CA GLY A 16 -7.60 -10.49 1.87
C GLY A 16 -6.46 -11.50 2.04
N ALA A 17 -6.67 -12.56 2.82
CA ALA A 17 -5.67 -13.60 3.06
C ALA A 17 -6.31 -15.00 3.06
N THR A 18 -5.67 -15.96 2.39
CA THR A 18 -6.05 -17.39 2.38
C THR A 18 -5.14 -18.26 3.27
N LYS A 19 -4.08 -17.67 3.82
CA LYS A 19 -3.11 -18.30 4.73
C LYS A 19 -2.75 -17.34 5.86
N ILE A 20 -2.50 -17.88 7.05
CA ILE A 20 -2.14 -17.09 8.24
C ILE A 20 -0.87 -16.26 8.02
N ALA A 21 0.14 -16.82 7.36
CA ALA A 21 1.39 -16.12 7.08
C ALA A 21 1.19 -14.78 6.32
N HIS A 22 0.17 -14.66 5.47
CA HIS A 22 -0.10 -13.40 4.78
C HIS A 22 -0.64 -12.34 5.74
N LEU A 23 -1.43 -12.74 6.75
CA LEU A 23 -1.92 -11.84 7.78
C LEU A 23 -0.76 -11.34 8.65
N GLU A 24 0.14 -12.24 9.06
CA GLU A 24 1.32 -11.89 9.85
C GLU A 24 2.22 -10.90 9.09
N GLN A 25 2.45 -11.12 7.80
CA GLN A 25 3.20 -10.17 6.96
C GLN A 25 2.48 -8.82 6.79
N ALA A 26 1.15 -8.82 6.69
CA ALA A 26 0.37 -7.58 6.62
C ALA A 26 0.47 -6.77 7.91
N VAL A 27 0.47 -7.44 9.06
CA VAL A 27 0.69 -6.79 10.37
C VAL A 27 2.12 -6.28 10.50
N ALA A 28 3.13 -7.08 10.12
CA ALA A 28 4.53 -6.67 10.16
C ALA A 28 4.82 -5.42 9.30
N ALA A 29 4.07 -5.23 8.21
CA ALA A 29 4.20 -4.04 7.36
C ALA A 29 3.85 -2.71 8.07
N LEU A 30 3.13 -2.75 9.21
CA LEU A 30 2.82 -1.57 10.02
C LEU A 30 4.04 -1.00 10.74
N GLU A 31 5.06 -1.83 10.98
CA GLU A 31 6.28 -1.45 11.70
C GLU A 31 7.35 -0.87 10.76
N ILE A 32 7.16 -1.02 9.45
CA ILE A 32 8.09 -0.52 8.44
C ILE A 32 7.86 0.97 8.23
N GLN A 33 8.83 1.79 8.62
CA GLN A 33 8.88 3.20 8.30
C GLN A 33 9.70 3.40 7.02
N LEU A 34 9.15 4.17 6.09
CA LEU A 34 9.83 4.52 4.84
C LEU A 34 10.26 5.98 4.91
N SER A 35 11.47 6.27 4.46
CA SER A 35 11.93 7.63 4.31
C SER A 35 11.19 8.33 3.16
N PRO A 36 11.19 9.67 3.10
CA PRO A 36 10.64 10.40 1.96
C PRO A 36 11.26 9.97 0.62
N GLU A 37 12.55 9.68 0.60
CA GLU A 37 13.29 9.24 -0.60
C GLU A 37 12.88 7.83 -1.02
N GLU A 38 12.67 6.92 -0.08
CA GLU A 38 12.19 5.56 -0.35
C GLU A 38 10.74 5.57 -0.86
N CYS A 39 9.89 6.40 -0.28
CA CYS A 39 8.52 6.61 -0.77
C CYS A 39 8.52 7.13 -2.21
N ALA A 40 9.34 8.14 -2.51
CA ALA A 40 9.46 8.70 -3.85
C ALA A 40 10.00 7.67 -4.87
N TYR A 41 11.00 6.87 -4.47
CA TYR A 41 11.55 5.80 -5.31
C TYR A 41 10.49 4.73 -5.64
N LEU A 42 9.66 4.35 -4.66
CA LEU A 42 8.59 3.38 -4.86
C LEU A 42 7.42 3.95 -5.69
N GLU A 43 7.20 5.27 -5.65
CA GLU A 43 6.14 5.95 -6.39
C GLU A 43 6.53 6.28 -7.85
N GLU A 44 7.82 6.47 -8.15
CA GLU A 44 8.30 6.76 -9.51
C GLU A 44 7.74 5.83 -10.61
N PRO A 45 7.69 4.49 -10.44
CA PRO A 45 7.11 3.61 -11.47
C PRO A 45 5.57 3.49 -11.41
N TYR A 46 4.89 4.07 -10.40
CA TYR A 46 3.46 3.88 -10.19
C TYR A 46 2.63 4.67 -11.21
N GLN A 47 1.71 3.99 -11.92
CA GLN A 47 0.77 4.61 -12.85
C GLN A 47 -0.67 4.45 -12.31
N PRO A 48 -1.33 5.55 -11.89
CA PRO A 48 -2.71 5.51 -11.44
C PRO A 48 -3.64 4.96 -12.53
N HIS A 49 -4.53 4.04 -12.15
CA HIS A 49 -5.54 3.54 -13.07
C HIS A 49 -6.67 4.58 -13.20
N PRO A 50 -7.05 4.97 -14.43
CA PRO A 50 -8.19 5.86 -14.63
C PRO A 50 -9.48 5.15 -14.20
N VAL A 51 -10.44 5.93 -13.71
CA VAL A 51 -11.78 5.41 -13.40
C VAL A 51 -12.45 5.02 -14.74
N LEU A 52 -13.10 3.86 -14.78
CA LEU A 52 -13.80 3.34 -15.97
C LEU A 52 -15.28 3.10 -15.64
N GLY A 53 -16.18 3.25 -16.62
CA GLY A 53 -17.58 2.84 -16.49
C GLY A 53 -18.49 3.79 -15.72
N HIS A 54 -18.22 5.10 -15.78
CA HIS A 54 -19.06 6.14 -15.17
C HIS A 54 -19.38 7.25 -16.19
N GLU A 55 -20.68 7.41 -16.49
CA GLU A 55 -21.38 8.64 -16.89
C GLU A 55 -22.49 8.87 -15.86
#